data_AF-I9RXL5-F1
#
_entry.id   AF-I9RXL5-F1
#
_cell.length_a   1.000
_cell.length_b   1.000
_cell.length_c   1.000
_cell.angle_alpha   90.00
_cell.angle_beta   90.00
_cell.angle_gamma   90.00
#
_symmetry.space_group_name_H-M   'P 1'
#
loop_
_entity.id
_entity.type
_entity.pdbx_description
1 polymer ?
#
loop_
_entity_poly.entity_id
_entity_poly.type
_entity_poly.pdbx_seq_one_letter_code
_entity_poly.pdbx_strand_id
1 'polypeptide(L)'
;MKKYLLLLVGALCFCLNIVAQTYPKKANVIRLLTYNSHYCKGGTDPGNINSYNTQRFALVIKTLDADIVSLQELDSAANSRGKRYLLNEIAQATGLNYTPVYGKAASYDGGSIGCGTLVKKDLTITKVKKIPLPGDEPRVVVRTDFEDFVFMSTHFDLNDNKRIQGAGIISTELDYIRKPVFLAGDLNDSHRWGNGGIAFPTLMNCFEIASDTEGNSIPGRTDNSALIDYVLFRDYNNSGIKVVDTHIVRSLTINGSNVDLKDVSDHYPVFVDVELPGATGITDQVKKNVQLYYDSEHESITILSSEDIDNVEIYQITGQKIKEVYGENTDRVSLSGLNKGIYLVKIIIGNKYIVEKIMKN
;
A
#
# COMPACT_ATOMS: atom_id res chain seq x y z
N MET A 1 47.53 26.87 45.14
CA MET A 1 47.37 27.32 43.74
C MET A 1 46.97 26.12 42.89
N LYS A 2 45.90 26.26 42.11
CA LYS A 2 45.06 25.17 41.59
C LYS A 2 45.77 24.34 40.49
N LYS A 3 45.60 23.02 40.58
CA LYS A 3 46.01 22.00 39.61
C LYS A 3 45.09 22.09 38.37
N TYR A 4 45.65 22.18 37.18
CA TYR A 4 44.91 21.98 35.93
C TYR A 4 45.15 20.55 35.43
N LEU A 5 44.14 19.71 35.62
CA LEU A 5 44.05 18.38 35.04
C LEU A 5 43.51 18.54 33.61
N LEU A 6 44.35 18.35 32.60
CA LEU A 6 43.88 18.24 31.21
C LEU A 6 43.13 16.91 31.08
N LEU A 7 41.81 16.99 30.89
CA LEU A 7 40.96 15.86 30.57
C LEU A 7 40.89 15.75 29.04
N LEU A 8 41.60 14.79 28.47
CA LEU A 8 41.53 14.45 27.06
C LEU A 8 40.22 13.67 26.84
N VAL A 9 39.15 14.37 26.48
CA VAL A 9 37.90 13.72 26.06
C VAL A 9 38.12 13.19 24.65
N GLY A 10 38.36 11.88 24.55
CA GLY A 10 38.36 11.18 23.27
C GLY A 10 36.99 11.31 22.63
N ALA A 11 36.93 11.95 21.47
CA ALA A 11 35.75 11.98 20.63
C ALA A 11 35.47 10.56 20.13
N LEU A 12 34.54 9.87 20.80
CA LEU A 12 33.95 8.63 20.28
C LEU A 12 33.14 9.04 19.04
N CYS A 13 33.74 8.93 17.86
CA CYS A 13 32.99 8.92 16.61
C CYS A 13 32.09 7.68 16.64
N PHE A 14 30.84 7.86 17.07
CA PHE A 14 29.77 6.92 16.77
C PHE A 14 29.59 6.95 15.25
N CYS A 15 30.33 6.10 14.54
CA CYS A 15 29.96 5.68 13.20
C CYS A 15 28.65 4.92 13.36
N LEU A 16 27.52 5.64 13.23
CA LEU A 16 26.23 5.02 13.02
C LEU A 16 26.34 4.22 11.72
N ASN A 17 26.58 2.92 11.84
CA ASN A 17 26.45 2.00 10.73
C ASN A 17 24.99 2.12 10.27
N ILE A 18 24.77 2.76 9.11
CA ILE A 18 23.49 2.73 8.41
C ILE A 18 23.33 1.29 7.93
N VAL A 19 22.82 0.43 8.81
CA VAL A 19 22.37 -0.90 8.43
C VAL A 19 21.17 -0.67 7.51
N ALA A 20 21.31 -1.12 6.27
CA ALA A 20 20.26 -1.01 5.27
C ALA A 20 19.00 -1.71 5.80
N GLN A 21 17.90 -0.96 5.88
CA GLN A 21 16.64 -1.48 6.42
C GLN A 21 15.94 -2.30 5.33
N THR A 22 15.58 -3.54 5.68
CA THR A 22 14.60 -4.32 4.94
C THR A 22 13.25 -4.10 5.60
N TYR A 23 12.21 -3.84 4.82
CA TYR A 23 10.84 -3.70 5.32
C TYR A 23 9.99 -4.87 4.84
N PRO A 24 10.26 -6.11 5.31
CA PRO A 24 9.47 -7.27 4.90
C PRO A 24 8.00 -7.04 5.27
N LYS A 25 7.10 -7.33 4.32
CA LYS A 25 5.67 -7.27 4.56
C LYS A 25 5.22 -8.55 5.27
N LYS A 26 4.51 -8.41 6.39
CA LYS A 26 3.96 -9.56 7.14
C LYS A 26 2.90 -10.27 6.27
N ALA A 27 2.67 -11.55 6.53
CA ALA A 27 1.55 -12.26 5.90
C ALA A 27 0.21 -11.68 6.37
N ASN A 28 -0.81 -11.73 5.49
CA ASN A 28 -2.19 -11.31 5.78
C ASN A 28 -2.39 -9.84 6.20
N VAL A 29 -1.46 -8.98 5.84
CA VAL A 29 -1.61 -7.52 5.98
C VAL A 29 -1.76 -6.88 4.61
N ILE A 30 -2.48 -5.76 4.57
CA ILE A 30 -2.51 -4.86 3.41
C ILE A 30 -1.51 -3.74 3.70
N ARG A 31 -0.55 -3.55 2.80
CA ARG A 31 0.38 -2.41 2.85
C ARG A 31 -0.15 -1.25 2.03
N LEU A 32 -0.45 -0.17 2.74
CA LEU A 32 -0.87 1.11 2.19
C LEU A 32 0.36 2.03 2.12
N LEU A 33 0.66 2.58 0.96
CA LEU A 33 1.82 3.46 0.74
C LEU A 33 1.37 4.83 0.23
N THR A 34 2.01 5.91 0.69
CA THR A 34 2.01 7.19 -0.01
C THR A 34 3.42 7.57 -0.41
N TYR A 35 3.57 8.10 -1.62
CA TYR A 35 4.88 8.53 -2.11
C TYR A 35 4.74 9.62 -3.19
N ASN A 36 5.17 10.85 -2.88
CA ASN A 36 5.25 11.90 -3.89
C ASN A 36 6.33 11.52 -4.93
N SER A 37 5.91 11.43 -6.19
CA SER A 37 6.79 10.94 -7.25
C SER A 37 7.81 11.95 -7.74
N HIS A 38 7.61 13.24 -7.43
CA HIS A 38 8.41 14.33 -7.96
C HIS A 38 8.52 14.27 -9.49
N TYR A 39 7.41 13.89 -10.16
CA TYR A 39 7.35 13.57 -11.59
C TYR A 39 8.39 12.54 -12.08
N CYS A 40 8.89 11.70 -11.18
CA CYS A 40 10.02 10.80 -11.37
C CYS A 40 11.24 11.50 -11.98
N LYS A 41 11.57 12.72 -11.55
CA LYS A 41 12.77 13.44 -12.02
C LYS A 41 14.01 13.22 -11.15
N GLY A 42 13.93 12.40 -10.11
CA GLY A 42 14.98 12.21 -9.10
C GLY A 42 14.78 13.13 -7.89
N GLY A 43 15.64 13.02 -6.88
CA GLY A 43 15.48 13.75 -5.61
C GLY A 43 16.14 15.13 -5.54
N THR A 44 16.51 15.72 -6.67
CA THR A 44 17.10 17.06 -6.74
C THR A 44 16.44 17.88 -7.83
N ASP A 45 16.42 19.21 -7.66
CA ASP A 45 16.05 20.15 -8.72
C ASP A 45 17.28 20.69 -9.47
N PRO A 46 17.23 20.85 -10.81
CA PRO A 46 16.05 20.66 -11.67
C PRO A 46 15.72 19.19 -12.01
N GLY A 47 16.57 18.25 -11.60
CA GLY A 47 16.38 16.82 -11.85
C GLY A 47 16.37 16.47 -13.34
N ASN A 48 15.94 15.25 -13.68
CA ASN A 48 15.79 14.78 -15.05
C ASN A 48 14.58 13.87 -15.21
N ILE A 49 13.60 14.29 -16.01
CA ILE A 49 12.47 13.44 -16.41
C ILE A 49 12.96 12.44 -17.47
N ASN A 50 13.12 11.16 -17.08
CA ASN A 50 13.54 10.09 -17.99
C ASN A 50 13.08 8.71 -17.48
N SER A 51 13.17 7.70 -18.35
CA SER A 51 12.75 6.32 -18.04
C SER A 51 13.59 5.68 -16.92
N TYR A 52 14.86 6.04 -16.80
CA TYR A 52 15.74 5.52 -15.74
C TYR A 52 15.23 5.93 -14.34
N ASN A 53 14.88 7.20 -14.15
CA ASN A 53 14.35 7.68 -12.88
C ASN A 53 12.95 7.11 -12.59
N THR A 54 12.09 6.97 -13.61
CA THR A 54 10.79 6.26 -13.46
C THR A 54 10.99 4.82 -13.01
N GLN A 55 11.96 4.09 -13.59
CA GLN A 55 12.26 2.71 -13.19
C GLN A 55 12.81 2.63 -11.77
N ARG A 56 13.69 3.54 -11.36
CA ARG A 56 14.19 3.61 -9.98
C ARG A 56 13.08 3.85 -8.98
N PHE A 57 12.18 4.79 -9.27
CA PHE A 57 11.02 5.07 -8.44
C PHE A 57 10.09 3.84 -8.33
N ALA A 58 9.81 3.19 -9.45
CA ALA A 58 9.00 1.97 -9.49
C ALA A 58 9.64 0.79 -8.74
N LEU A 59 10.98 0.68 -8.73
CA LEU A 59 11.70 -0.34 -7.96
C LEU A 59 11.53 -0.15 -6.45
N VAL A 60 11.40 1.08 -5.95
CA VAL A 60 11.09 1.33 -4.54
C VAL A 60 9.72 0.75 -4.19
N ILE A 61 8.69 1.07 -4.99
CA ILE A 61 7.33 0.54 -4.80
C ILE A 61 7.32 -0.98 -4.84
N LYS A 62 8.00 -1.56 -5.84
CA LYS A 62 8.13 -3.02 -6.00
C LYS A 62 8.77 -3.66 -4.77
N THR A 63 9.87 -3.08 -4.28
CA THR A 63 10.65 -3.64 -3.17
C THR A 63 9.91 -3.52 -1.84
N LEU A 64 9.10 -2.47 -1.68
CA LEU A 64 8.21 -2.32 -0.53
C LEU A 64 6.97 -3.22 -0.62
N ASP A 65 6.69 -3.88 -1.74
CA ASP A 65 5.54 -4.77 -1.96
C ASP A 65 4.18 -4.15 -1.55
N ALA A 66 3.99 -2.86 -1.82
CA ALA A 66 2.77 -2.15 -1.43
C ALA A 66 1.54 -2.64 -2.20
N ASP A 67 0.41 -2.84 -1.53
CA ASP A 67 -0.82 -3.33 -2.17
C ASP A 67 -1.65 -2.20 -2.77
N ILE A 68 -1.67 -1.06 -2.08
CA ILE A 68 -2.31 0.18 -2.55
C ILE A 68 -1.32 1.33 -2.38
N VAL A 69 -1.13 2.14 -3.43
CA VAL A 69 -0.17 3.25 -3.45
C VAL A 69 -0.85 4.54 -3.85
N SER A 70 -0.78 5.55 -2.98
CA SER A 70 -1.10 6.95 -3.28
C SER A 70 0.13 7.64 -3.88
N LEU A 71 0.01 8.16 -5.10
CA LEU A 71 1.10 8.83 -5.81
C LEU A 71 0.72 10.27 -6.17
N GLN A 72 1.60 11.21 -5.82
CA GLN A 72 1.47 12.64 -6.11
C GLN A 72 2.44 13.06 -7.23
N GLU A 73 2.23 14.29 -7.74
CA GLU A 73 3.01 14.87 -8.84
C GLU A 73 3.09 13.99 -10.07
N LEU A 74 1.93 13.68 -10.63
CA LEU A 74 1.81 12.88 -11.84
C LEU A 74 1.46 13.76 -13.03
N ASP A 75 2.21 13.63 -14.12
CA ASP A 75 1.80 14.13 -15.43
C ASP A 75 1.14 13.05 -16.30
N SER A 76 0.24 13.51 -17.16
CA SER A 76 -0.50 12.69 -18.11
C SER A 76 -0.69 13.44 -19.42
N ALA A 77 -0.14 12.91 -20.50
CA ALA A 77 -0.21 13.43 -21.86
C ALA A 77 0.32 14.87 -22.06
N ALA A 78 1.13 15.39 -21.13
CA ALA A 78 1.73 16.72 -21.25
C ALA A 78 2.80 16.76 -22.37
N ASN A 79 2.74 17.77 -23.25
CA ASN A 79 3.57 17.83 -24.46
C ASN A 79 5.07 17.87 -24.15
N SER A 80 5.48 18.77 -23.25
CA SER A 80 6.85 18.98 -22.78
C SER A 80 7.44 17.78 -22.04
N ARG A 81 6.60 16.81 -21.66
CA ARG A 81 7.00 15.59 -20.93
C ARG A 81 6.83 14.34 -21.80
N GLY A 82 6.91 14.50 -23.11
CA GLY A 82 6.88 13.39 -24.07
C GLY A 82 5.51 12.71 -24.18
N LYS A 83 4.43 13.38 -23.75
CA LYS A 83 3.05 12.86 -23.76
C LYS A 83 2.90 11.53 -23.03
N ARG A 84 3.76 11.27 -22.04
CA ARG A 84 3.70 10.06 -21.22
C ARG A 84 2.48 10.01 -20.32
N TYR A 85 2.18 8.82 -19.81
CA TYR A 85 1.17 8.62 -18.78
C TYR A 85 1.86 8.10 -17.52
N LEU A 86 2.39 9.00 -16.70
CA LEU A 86 3.37 8.66 -15.67
C LEU A 86 2.87 7.58 -14.70
N LEU A 87 1.61 7.67 -14.24
CA LEU A 87 1.03 6.65 -13.35
C LEU A 87 1.08 5.24 -13.96
N ASN A 88 0.77 5.14 -15.25
CA ASN A 88 0.79 3.87 -15.97
C ASN A 88 2.22 3.38 -16.22
N GLU A 89 3.15 4.29 -16.52
CA GLU A 89 4.57 3.92 -16.66
C GLU A 89 5.17 3.41 -15.36
N ILE A 90 4.86 4.04 -14.22
CA ILE A 90 5.27 3.56 -12.89
C ILE A 90 4.69 2.16 -12.66
N ALA A 91 3.37 1.98 -12.88
CA ALA A 91 2.71 0.69 -12.71
C ALA A 91 3.40 -0.42 -13.52
N GLN A 92 3.66 -0.18 -14.81
CA GLN A 92 4.35 -1.14 -15.68
C GLN A 92 5.78 -1.41 -15.22
N ALA A 93 6.53 -0.37 -14.85
CA ALA A 93 7.92 -0.50 -14.44
C ALA A 93 8.09 -1.25 -13.11
N THR A 94 7.06 -1.31 -12.25
CA THR A 94 7.12 -2.15 -11.04
C THR A 94 7.18 -3.65 -11.38
N GLY A 95 6.64 -4.04 -12.55
CA GLY A 95 6.40 -5.45 -12.88
C GLY A 95 5.36 -6.14 -11.99
N LEU A 96 4.67 -5.39 -11.14
CA LEU A 96 3.53 -5.85 -10.36
C LEU A 96 2.25 -5.56 -11.12
N ASN A 97 1.26 -6.44 -10.99
CA ASN A 97 -0.03 -6.30 -11.65
C ASN A 97 -0.90 -5.25 -10.94
N TYR A 98 -0.66 -3.97 -11.23
CA TYR A 98 -1.48 -2.86 -10.73
C TYR A 98 -2.58 -2.44 -11.70
N THR A 99 -3.67 -1.92 -11.14
CA THR A 99 -4.68 -1.11 -11.81
C THR A 99 -4.41 0.36 -11.47
N PRO A 100 -4.03 1.21 -12.45
CA PRO A 100 -3.84 2.64 -12.22
C PRO A 100 -5.16 3.41 -12.25
N VAL A 101 -5.40 4.23 -11.22
CA VAL A 101 -6.55 5.13 -11.11
C VAL A 101 -6.06 6.57 -11.04
N TYR A 102 -6.01 7.25 -12.18
CA TYR A 102 -5.53 8.64 -12.27
C TYR A 102 -6.64 9.66 -12.00
N GLY A 103 -6.34 10.65 -11.15
CA GLY A 103 -7.15 11.84 -10.93
C GLY A 103 -6.52 13.06 -11.61
N LYS A 104 -7.18 13.59 -12.64
CA LYS A 104 -6.83 14.91 -13.18
C LYS A 104 -7.16 15.98 -12.15
N ALA A 105 -6.15 16.77 -11.77
CA ALA A 105 -6.33 17.91 -10.89
C ALA A 105 -6.41 19.21 -11.71
N ALA A 106 -5.48 19.42 -12.63
CA ALA A 106 -5.44 20.59 -13.52
C ALA A 106 -5.08 20.22 -14.97
N SER A 107 -5.53 21.02 -15.93
CA SER A 107 -4.99 20.97 -17.30
C SER A 107 -3.58 21.54 -17.30
N TYR A 108 -2.65 20.93 -18.02
CA TYR A 108 -1.27 21.38 -18.10
C TYR A 108 -0.67 20.98 -19.44
N ASP A 109 -0.19 21.97 -20.20
CA ASP A 109 0.61 21.77 -21.41
C ASP A 109 0.04 20.72 -22.39
N GLY A 110 -1.22 20.91 -22.79
CA GLY A 110 -1.95 19.98 -23.67
C GLY A 110 -2.40 18.66 -23.03
N GLY A 111 -1.93 18.34 -21.83
CA GLY A 111 -2.33 17.21 -21.00
C GLY A 111 -2.88 17.65 -19.65
N SER A 112 -2.47 16.96 -18.59
CA SER A 112 -2.86 17.26 -17.22
C SER A 112 -1.80 16.89 -16.20
N ILE A 113 -1.94 17.48 -15.01
CA ILE A 113 -1.26 17.09 -13.78
C ILE A 113 -2.28 16.67 -12.72
N GLY A 114 -1.84 15.85 -11.76
CA GLY A 114 -2.65 15.44 -10.63
C GLY A 114 -2.00 14.36 -9.77
N CYS A 115 -2.83 13.59 -9.09
CA CYS A 115 -2.43 12.45 -8.26
C CYS A 115 -3.20 11.19 -8.68
N GLY A 116 -2.88 10.05 -8.09
CA GLY A 116 -3.56 8.81 -8.43
C GLY A 116 -3.27 7.68 -7.45
N THR A 117 -3.95 6.57 -7.70
CA THR A 117 -3.85 5.36 -6.90
C THR A 117 -3.39 4.20 -7.78
N LEU A 118 -2.40 3.43 -7.33
CA LEU A 118 -2.13 2.09 -7.85
C LEU A 118 -2.73 1.06 -6.91
N VAL A 119 -3.47 0.09 -7.44
CA VAL A 119 -4.11 -0.97 -6.66
C VAL A 119 -3.74 -2.31 -7.26
N LYS A 120 -3.16 -3.25 -6.49
CA LYS A 120 -2.86 -4.59 -7.02
C LYS A 120 -4.16 -5.26 -7.49
N LYS A 121 -4.11 -5.99 -8.60
CA LYS A 121 -5.30 -6.53 -9.28
C LYS A 121 -6.05 -7.61 -8.49
N ASP A 122 -5.45 -8.18 -7.45
CA ASP A 122 -6.11 -9.06 -6.49
C ASP A 122 -7.03 -8.32 -5.52
N LEU A 123 -6.88 -7.00 -5.37
CA LEU A 123 -7.81 -6.14 -4.65
C LEU A 123 -8.85 -5.55 -5.62
N THR A 124 -10.12 -5.90 -5.38
CA THR A 124 -11.22 -5.48 -6.26
C THR A 124 -11.71 -4.08 -5.90
N ILE A 125 -11.53 -3.15 -6.82
CA ILE A 125 -12.12 -1.81 -6.73
C ILE A 125 -13.61 -1.90 -7.06
N THR A 126 -14.46 -1.55 -6.10
CA THR A 126 -15.91 -1.56 -6.26
C THR A 126 -16.45 -0.23 -6.80
N LYS A 127 -15.76 0.88 -6.51
CA LYS A 127 -16.15 2.21 -6.98
C LYS A 127 -14.95 3.15 -7.03
N VAL A 128 -14.98 4.08 -7.98
CA VAL A 128 -14.05 5.21 -8.05
C VAL A 128 -14.84 6.51 -8.04
N LYS A 129 -14.39 7.49 -7.25
CA LYS A 129 -14.87 8.88 -7.29
C LYS A 129 -13.68 9.82 -7.31
N LYS A 130 -13.75 10.88 -8.12
CA LYS A 130 -12.73 11.94 -8.20
C LYS A 130 -13.36 13.22 -7.71
N ILE A 131 -12.81 13.80 -6.65
CA ILE A 131 -13.39 14.95 -5.96
C ILE A 131 -12.43 16.12 -6.14
N PRO A 132 -12.81 17.16 -6.91
CA PRO A 132 -11.98 18.36 -7.05
C PRO A 132 -11.76 19.02 -5.70
N LEU A 133 -10.54 19.46 -5.45
CA LEU A 133 -10.16 20.26 -4.29
C LEU A 133 -9.70 21.64 -4.77
N PRO A 134 -9.93 22.70 -3.98
CA PRO A 134 -9.43 24.03 -4.29
C PRO A 134 -7.90 24.06 -4.17
N GLY A 135 -7.26 24.87 -5.00
CA GLY A 135 -5.83 25.11 -4.98
C GLY A 135 -5.48 26.29 -5.88
N ASP A 136 -4.32 26.92 -5.64
CA ASP A 136 -3.73 27.84 -6.60
C ASP A 136 -3.21 27.03 -7.80
N GLU A 137 -2.71 25.82 -7.54
CA GLU A 137 -2.68 24.71 -8.50
C GLU A 137 -3.81 23.74 -8.14
N PRO A 138 -4.90 23.64 -8.94
CA PRO A 138 -6.06 22.82 -8.59
C PRO A 138 -5.69 21.39 -8.18
N ARG A 139 -6.34 20.89 -7.13
CA ARG A 139 -6.05 19.60 -6.47
C ARG A 139 -7.21 18.61 -6.66
N VAL A 140 -7.00 17.35 -6.29
CA VAL A 140 -8.04 16.31 -6.39
C VAL A 140 -7.85 15.25 -5.29
N VAL A 141 -8.97 14.65 -4.86
CA VAL A 141 -8.99 13.38 -4.14
C VAL A 141 -9.41 12.28 -5.11
N VAL A 142 -8.60 11.22 -5.20
CA VAL A 142 -8.98 9.97 -5.86
C VAL A 142 -9.44 8.99 -4.79
N ARG A 143 -10.75 8.82 -4.69
CA ARG A 143 -11.40 7.87 -3.78
C ARG A 143 -11.59 6.53 -4.52
N THR A 144 -11.01 5.47 -3.99
CA THR A 144 -11.18 4.08 -4.43
C THR A 144 -11.83 3.27 -3.32
N ASP A 145 -13.03 2.74 -3.56
CA ASP A 145 -13.77 1.94 -2.59
C ASP A 145 -13.50 0.46 -2.81
N PHE A 146 -13.29 -0.25 -1.71
CA PHE A 146 -13.20 -1.71 -1.65
C PHE A 146 -14.42 -2.26 -0.91
N GLU A 147 -14.48 -3.59 -0.77
CA GLU A 147 -15.53 -4.25 0.01
C GLU A 147 -15.51 -3.79 1.47
N ASP A 148 -14.35 -3.83 2.12
CA ASP A 148 -14.26 -3.59 3.57
C ASP A 148 -13.87 -2.16 3.96
N PHE A 149 -13.23 -1.40 3.07
CA PHE A 149 -12.71 -0.06 3.39
C PHE A 149 -12.69 0.86 2.17
N VAL A 150 -12.35 2.12 2.40
CA VAL A 150 -12.11 3.13 1.35
C VAL A 150 -10.68 3.64 1.45
N PHE A 151 -10.02 3.81 0.32
CA PHE A 151 -8.72 4.48 0.23
C PHE A 151 -8.85 5.76 -0.59
N MET A 152 -8.27 6.85 -0.08
CA MET A 152 -8.29 8.16 -0.72
C MET A 152 -6.86 8.65 -0.94
N SER A 153 -6.50 8.87 -2.20
CA SER A 153 -5.22 9.47 -2.60
C SER A 153 -5.38 10.97 -2.83
N THR A 154 -4.51 11.80 -2.27
CA THR A 154 -4.56 13.25 -2.50
C THR A 154 -3.18 13.92 -2.47
N HIS A 155 -3.15 15.18 -2.87
CA HIS A 155 -2.03 16.12 -2.76
C HIS A 155 -2.64 17.48 -2.42
N PHE A 156 -2.34 18.02 -1.24
CA PHE A 156 -2.88 19.31 -0.83
C PHE A 156 -2.10 20.46 -1.47
N ASP A 157 -2.76 21.62 -1.58
CA ASP A 157 -2.14 22.84 -2.08
C ASP A 157 -1.15 23.41 -1.05
N LEU A 158 -0.26 24.32 -1.45
CA LEU A 158 0.63 25.00 -0.51
C LEU A 158 -0.08 26.14 0.23
N ASN A 159 -1.15 26.70 -0.35
CA ASN A 159 -1.92 27.80 0.20
C ASN A 159 -2.77 27.36 1.40
N ASP A 160 -2.56 27.99 2.54
CA ASP A 160 -3.22 27.67 3.82
C ASP A 160 -4.75 27.62 3.72
N ASN A 161 -5.37 28.63 3.09
CA ASN A 161 -6.81 28.69 2.96
C ASN A 161 -7.35 27.55 2.09
N LYS A 162 -6.60 27.17 1.06
CA LYS A 162 -6.96 26.06 0.16
C LYS A 162 -6.83 24.72 0.86
N ARG A 163 -5.79 24.54 1.70
CA ARG A 163 -5.63 23.34 2.55
C ARG A 163 -6.81 23.18 3.51
N ILE A 164 -7.21 24.24 4.21
CA ILE A 164 -8.37 24.21 5.12
C ILE A 164 -9.66 23.86 4.37
N GLN A 165 -9.92 24.49 3.22
CA GLN A 165 -11.09 24.18 2.40
C GLN A 165 -11.07 22.74 1.88
N GLY A 166 -9.91 22.25 1.45
CA GLY A 166 -9.73 20.87 0.98
C GLY A 166 -10.02 19.85 2.08
N ALA A 167 -9.51 20.07 3.30
CA ALA A 167 -9.83 19.24 4.46
C ALA A 167 -11.34 19.26 4.77
N GLY A 168 -11.99 20.42 4.71
CA GLY A 168 -13.44 20.52 4.89
C GLY A 168 -14.25 19.70 3.87
N ILE A 169 -13.86 19.73 2.58
CA ILE A 169 -14.49 18.92 1.53
C ILE A 169 -14.34 17.42 1.81
N ILE A 170 -13.15 16.99 2.25
CA ILE A 170 -12.91 15.60 2.63
C ILE A 170 -13.80 15.23 3.81
N SER A 171 -13.86 16.05 4.87
CA SER A 171 -14.72 15.81 6.03
C SER A 171 -16.19 15.63 5.61
N THR A 172 -16.73 16.48 4.74
CA THR A 172 -18.10 16.33 4.22
C THR A 172 -18.28 15.06 3.38
N GLU A 173 -17.28 14.64 2.60
CA GLU A 173 -17.37 13.38 1.85
C GLU A 173 -17.54 12.17 2.78
N LEU A 174 -16.90 12.18 3.96
CA LEU A 174 -16.96 11.09 4.94
C LEU A 174 -18.37 10.87 5.50
N ASP A 175 -19.23 11.88 5.50
CA ASP A 175 -20.63 11.79 5.97
C ASP A 175 -21.46 10.79 5.15
N TYR A 176 -21.00 10.47 3.93
CA TYR A 176 -21.64 9.51 3.02
C TYR A 176 -20.94 8.15 2.98
N ILE A 177 -19.88 7.95 3.79
CA ILE A 177 -19.10 6.71 3.83
C ILE A 177 -19.47 5.93 5.09
N ARG A 178 -19.84 4.67 4.90
CA ARG A 178 -20.25 3.72 5.93
C ARG A 178 -19.25 2.55 6.03
N LYS A 179 -17.97 2.89 5.93
CA LYS A 179 -16.80 1.99 5.96
C LYS A 179 -15.60 2.75 6.56
N PRO A 180 -14.60 2.05 7.10
CA PRO A 180 -13.33 2.66 7.46
C PRO A 180 -12.67 3.33 6.25
N VAL A 181 -11.94 4.42 6.50
CA VAL A 181 -11.33 5.24 5.46
C VAL A 181 -9.87 5.49 5.76
N PHE A 182 -9.02 5.26 4.78
CA PHE A 182 -7.64 5.71 4.77
C PHE A 182 -7.49 6.91 3.83
N LEU A 183 -6.92 8.00 4.31
CA LEU A 183 -6.52 9.15 3.50
C LEU A 183 -4.99 9.19 3.45
N ALA A 184 -4.42 9.10 2.25
CA ALA A 184 -2.99 8.98 2.06
C ALA A 184 -2.49 10.02 1.05
N GLY A 185 -1.45 10.78 1.41
CA GLY A 185 -0.91 11.78 0.51
C GLY A 185 0.13 12.70 1.12
N ASP A 186 0.71 13.52 0.25
CA ASP A 186 1.37 14.76 0.63
C ASP A 186 0.29 15.79 1.02
N LEU A 187 0.19 16.07 2.30
CA LEU A 187 -0.79 17.00 2.86
C LEU A 187 -0.27 18.45 2.87
N ASN A 188 0.99 18.68 2.49
CA ASN A 188 1.67 19.97 2.59
C ASN A 188 1.47 20.64 3.96
N ASP A 189 1.24 19.85 5.00
CA ASP A 189 0.87 20.30 6.34
C ASP A 189 1.42 19.33 7.36
N SER A 190 1.64 19.81 8.58
CA SER A 190 2.17 18.97 9.64
C SER A 190 1.45 19.21 10.95
N HIS A 191 1.04 18.11 11.61
CA HIS A 191 0.47 18.14 12.96
C HIS A 191 1.40 18.77 14.00
N ARG A 192 2.69 18.93 13.68
CA ARG A 192 3.72 19.50 14.56
C ARG A 192 3.88 21.01 14.42
N TRP A 193 3.25 21.65 13.43
CA TRP A 193 3.29 23.09 13.29
C TRP A 193 2.44 23.77 14.38
N GLY A 194 2.58 25.09 14.51
CA GLY A 194 1.80 25.87 15.47
C GLY A 194 0.30 25.59 15.34
N ASN A 195 -0.39 25.48 16.48
CA ASN A 195 -1.82 25.13 16.57
C ASN A 195 -2.19 23.74 16.01
N GLY A 196 -1.22 22.83 15.88
CA GLY A 196 -1.45 21.47 15.40
C GLY A 196 -1.51 21.37 13.86
N GLY A 197 -0.98 22.35 13.13
CA GLY A 197 -1.05 22.41 11.67
C GLY A 197 -2.12 23.37 11.15
N ILE A 198 -2.16 23.55 9.83
CA ILE A 198 -3.05 24.50 9.17
C ILE A 198 -4.42 23.87 8.87
N ALA A 199 -4.42 22.71 8.21
CA ALA A 199 -5.59 21.91 7.88
C ALA A 199 -5.72 20.65 8.75
N PHE A 200 -4.63 20.20 9.38
CA PHE A 200 -4.62 19.10 10.33
C PHE A 200 -5.69 19.21 11.43
N PRO A 201 -5.94 20.38 12.05
CA PRO A 201 -7.02 20.49 13.04
C PRO A 201 -8.39 20.10 12.50
N THR A 202 -8.68 20.38 11.21
CA THR A 202 -9.91 19.93 10.57
C THR A 202 -9.90 18.42 10.32
N LEU A 203 -8.76 17.88 9.85
CA LEU A 203 -8.61 16.44 9.58
C LEU A 203 -8.70 15.61 10.86
N MET A 204 -8.12 16.07 11.97
CA MET A 204 -8.09 15.35 13.26
C MET A 204 -9.46 15.30 13.96
N ASN A 205 -10.46 16.06 13.48
CA ASN A 205 -11.85 15.87 13.90
C ASN A 205 -12.48 14.60 13.31
N CYS A 206 -11.89 14.03 12.26
CA CYS A 206 -12.45 12.90 11.52
C CYS A 206 -11.50 11.70 11.46
N PHE A 207 -10.20 11.92 11.58
CA PHE A 207 -9.16 10.92 11.41
C PHE A 207 -8.19 10.91 12.59
N GLU A 208 -7.49 9.80 12.73
CA GLU A 208 -6.29 9.62 13.52
C GLU A 208 -5.09 9.45 12.57
N ILE A 209 -3.87 9.74 13.06
CA ILE A 209 -2.65 9.47 12.29
C ILE A 209 -2.33 7.97 12.41
N ALA A 210 -2.32 7.25 11.29
CA ALA A 210 -1.96 5.83 11.25
C ALA A 210 -0.49 5.60 10.88
N SER A 211 0.12 6.55 10.17
CA SER A 211 1.52 6.48 9.77
C SER A 211 2.50 6.86 10.88
N ASP A 212 3.73 6.38 10.75
CA ASP A 212 4.88 6.73 11.57
C ASP A 212 5.06 8.25 11.65
N THR A 213 5.34 8.71 12.86
CA THR A 213 5.54 10.13 13.20
C THR A 213 6.92 10.37 13.78
N GLU A 214 7.93 9.55 13.48
CA GLU A 214 9.32 9.78 13.90
C GLU A 214 10.19 10.33 12.76
N GLY A 215 10.60 11.59 12.90
CA GLY A 215 11.39 12.33 11.91
C GLY A 215 10.56 12.96 10.78
N ASN A 216 11.17 13.21 9.62
CA ASN A 216 10.59 14.00 8.51
C ASN A 216 10.29 13.13 7.29
N SER A 217 9.32 13.50 6.47
CA SER A 217 9.11 12.88 5.15
C SER A 217 9.89 13.59 4.04
N ILE A 218 10.44 14.79 4.30
CA ILE A 218 11.32 15.49 3.35
C ILE A 218 12.81 15.23 3.67
N PRO A 219 13.63 14.76 2.72
CA PRO A 219 15.06 14.57 2.89
C PRO A 219 15.83 15.83 3.24
N GLY A 220 16.92 15.68 3.98
CA GLY A 220 17.82 16.77 4.36
C GLY A 220 17.26 17.78 5.38
N ARG A 221 15.99 17.66 5.75
CA ARG A 221 15.37 18.51 6.78
C ARG A 221 15.74 18.03 8.17
N THR A 222 16.33 18.92 8.95
CA THR A 222 16.75 18.67 10.34
C THR A 222 15.78 19.25 11.37
N ASP A 223 14.86 20.11 10.94
CA ASP A 223 13.77 20.61 11.77
C ASP A 223 12.66 19.56 11.83
N ASN A 224 12.06 19.34 13.00
CA ASN A 224 11.00 18.33 13.17
C ASN A 224 9.66 18.74 12.52
N SER A 225 9.67 19.68 11.57
CA SER A 225 8.51 20.30 10.94
C SER A 225 8.23 19.76 9.53
N ALA A 226 9.13 18.95 8.96
CA ALA A 226 9.04 18.52 7.57
C ALA A 226 8.49 17.09 7.42
N LEU A 227 7.58 16.70 8.31
CA LEU A 227 6.70 15.55 8.10
C LEU A 227 5.38 16.06 7.53
N ILE A 228 5.20 15.88 6.22
CA ILE A 228 4.03 16.35 5.46
C ILE A 228 3.32 15.24 4.67
N ASP A 229 3.93 14.06 4.56
CA ASP A 229 3.35 12.87 3.94
C ASP A 229 2.77 11.93 5.01
N TYR A 230 1.49 11.59 4.88
CA TYR A 230 0.79 10.81 5.89
C TYR A 230 -0.11 9.73 5.29
N VAL A 231 -0.39 8.73 6.13
CA VAL A 231 -1.59 7.91 6.03
C VAL A 231 -2.42 8.18 7.29
N LEU A 232 -3.60 8.75 7.10
CA LEU A 232 -4.58 9.00 8.14
C LEU A 232 -5.67 7.93 8.09
N PHE A 233 -6.23 7.56 9.25
CA PHE A 233 -7.23 6.52 9.39
C PHE A 233 -8.46 7.03 10.12
N ARG A 234 -9.64 6.74 9.57
CA ARG A 234 -10.92 6.91 10.23
C ARG A 234 -11.55 5.54 10.35
N ASP A 235 -11.77 5.11 11.58
CA ASP A 235 -12.55 3.91 11.83
C ASP A 235 -14.05 4.15 11.58
N TYR A 236 -14.79 3.07 11.35
CA TYR A 236 -16.24 3.10 11.21
C TYR A 236 -16.85 1.86 11.86
N ASN A 237 -17.78 2.09 12.81
CA ASN A 237 -18.49 1.04 13.56
C ASN A 237 -17.57 -0.01 14.22
N ASN A 238 -16.43 0.42 14.78
CA ASN A 238 -15.46 -0.46 15.42
C ASN A 238 -15.06 -1.60 14.47
N SER A 239 -14.52 -1.24 13.30
CA SER A 239 -14.29 -2.20 12.23
C SER A 239 -13.42 -3.36 12.68
N GLY A 240 -12.48 -3.12 13.60
CA GLY A 240 -11.50 -4.09 14.07
C GLY A 240 -10.20 -4.08 13.27
N ILE A 241 -10.04 -3.15 12.32
CA ILE A 241 -8.80 -2.93 11.58
C ILE A 241 -7.69 -2.52 12.55
N LYS A 242 -6.51 -3.12 12.40
CA LYS A 242 -5.34 -2.82 13.24
C LYS A 242 -4.18 -2.33 12.38
N VAL A 243 -3.55 -1.24 12.80
CA VAL A 243 -2.22 -0.86 12.31
C VAL A 243 -1.19 -1.78 12.97
N VAL A 244 -0.42 -2.51 12.17
CA VAL A 244 0.51 -3.53 12.67
C VAL A 244 1.99 -3.21 12.42
N ASP A 245 2.25 -2.29 11.50
CA ASP A 245 3.57 -1.73 11.26
C ASP A 245 3.45 -0.42 10.47
N THR A 246 4.38 0.51 10.64
CA THR A 246 4.43 1.73 9.83
C THR A 246 5.81 2.35 9.89
N HIS A 247 6.26 2.91 8.75
CA HIS A 247 7.59 3.52 8.63
C HIS A 247 7.59 4.69 7.67
N ILE A 248 8.44 5.68 7.98
CA ILE A 248 8.99 6.61 6.98
C ILE A 248 10.28 5.99 6.42
N VAL A 249 10.26 5.59 5.14
CA VAL A 249 11.34 4.80 4.53
C VAL A 249 12.44 5.71 4.00
N ARG A 250 13.60 5.71 4.66
CA ARG A 250 14.73 6.59 4.29
C ARG A 250 15.72 5.93 3.34
N SER A 251 15.94 4.64 3.54
CA SER A 251 16.87 3.84 2.76
C SER A 251 16.31 2.45 2.56
N LEU A 252 16.61 1.81 1.42
CA LEU A 252 16.09 0.49 1.09
C LEU A 252 17.16 -0.37 0.45
N THR A 253 17.23 -1.65 0.82
CA THR A 253 18.06 -2.62 0.10
C THR A 253 17.34 -3.06 -1.17
N ILE A 254 17.84 -2.65 -2.34
CA ILE A 254 17.31 -3.03 -3.66
C ILE A 254 18.38 -3.84 -4.38
N ASN A 255 18.06 -5.10 -4.71
CA ASN A 255 18.98 -6.04 -5.38
C ASN A 255 20.35 -6.17 -4.68
N GLY A 256 20.36 -6.16 -3.34
CA GLY A 256 21.58 -6.28 -2.53
C GLY A 256 22.36 -4.98 -2.33
N SER A 257 21.95 -3.89 -2.97
CA SER A 257 22.55 -2.56 -2.80
C SER A 257 21.70 -1.69 -1.88
N ASN A 258 22.33 -0.97 -0.95
CA ASN A 258 21.63 0.04 -0.14
C ASN A 258 21.40 1.30 -0.98
N VAL A 259 20.14 1.70 -1.11
CA VAL A 259 19.71 2.90 -1.84
C VAL A 259 19.19 3.91 -0.83
N ASP A 260 19.81 5.09 -0.77
CA ASP A 260 19.26 6.25 -0.08
C ASP A 260 18.13 6.85 -0.91
N LEU A 261 16.91 6.89 -0.36
CA LEU A 261 15.73 7.26 -1.14
C LEU A 261 15.65 8.76 -1.41
N LYS A 262 16.48 9.59 -0.76
CA LYS A 262 16.64 11.00 -1.11
C LYS A 262 17.15 11.21 -2.53
N ASP A 263 17.77 10.19 -3.14
CA ASP A 263 18.30 10.27 -4.51
C ASP A 263 17.25 9.81 -5.54
N VAL A 264 16.08 9.35 -5.10
CA VAL A 264 15.00 8.81 -5.94
C VAL A 264 13.84 9.82 -6.06
N SER A 265 13.45 10.41 -4.94
CA SER A 265 12.48 11.50 -4.85
C SER A 265 12.92 12.46 -3.74
N ASP A 266 12.45 13.70 -3.81
CA ASP A 266 12.62 14.70 -2.75
C ASP A 266 11.59 14.54 -1.61
N HIS A 267 10.84 13.44 -1.63
CA HIS A 267 10.07 12.92 -0.51
C HIS A 267 10.55 11.50 -0.15
N TYR A 268 10.29 11.08 1.08
CA TYR A 268 10.42 9.70 1.51
C TYR A 268 9.05 9.00 1.43
N PRO A 269 8.98 7.75 0.98
CA PRO A 269 7.76 6.97 1.04
C PRO A 269 7.34 6.72 2.50
N VAL A 270 6.04 6.78 2.75
CA VAL A 270 5.44 6.48 4.06
C VAL A 270 4.44 5.35 3.89
N PHE A 271 4.62 4.25 4.62
CA PHE A 271 3.69 3.11 4.55
C PHE A 271 3.07 2.75 5.90
N VAL A 272 1.90 2.12 5.83
CA VAL A 272 1.19 1.50 6.95
C VAL A 272 0.79 0.10 6.53
N ASP A 273 1.15 -0.89 7.34
CA ASP A 273 0.61 -2.24 7.25
C ASP A 273 -0.62 -2.33 8.14
N VAL A 274 -1.74 -2.78 7.56
CA VAL A 274 -3.00 -2.95 8.27
C VAL A 274 -3.49 -4.39 8.18
N GLU A 275 -3.98 -4.90 9.30
CA GLU A 275 -4.67 -6.17 9.39
C GLU A 275 -6.18 -5.91 9.31
N LEU A 276 -6.85 -6.51 8.33
CA LEU A 276 -8.30 -6.48 8.24
C LEU A 276 -8.92 -7.53 9.16
N PRO A 277 -10.05 -7.24 9.84
CA PRO A 277 -10.76 -8.21 10.65
C PRO A 277 -11.22 -9.38 9.78
N GLY A 278 -10.96 -10.61 10.22
CA GLY A 278 -11.28 -11.82 9.46
C GLY A 278 -10.23 -12.23 8.42
N ALA A 279 -9.30 -11.34 8.02
CA ALA A 279 -8.20 -11.69 7.11
C ALA A 279 -7.16 -12.62 7.75
N THR A 280 -6.98 -12.54 9.06
CA THR A 280 -6.07 -13.39 9.86
C THR A 280 -6.78 -14.55 10.56
N GLY A 281 -8.12 -14.54 10.61
CA GLY A 281 -8.87 -15.45 11.49
C GLY A 281 -9.43 -16.70 10.82
N ILE A 282 -9.52 -16.75 9.49
CA ILE A 282 -10.23 -17.83 8.79
C ILE A 282 -9.26 -18.70 8.00
N THR A 283 -8.43 -18.10 7.15
CA THR A 283 -7.57 -18.87 6.25
C THR A 283 -6.43 -19.55 6.99
N ASP A 284 -5.85 -18.92 8.02
CA ASP A 284 -4.72 -19.48 8.79
C ASP A 284 -5.14 -20.39 9.95
N GLN A 285 -6.31 -20.18 10.57
CA GLN A 285 -6.85 -21.13 11.55
C GLN A 285 -7.33 -22.41 10.87
N VAL A 286 -8.03 -22.29 9.73
CA VAL A 286 -8.45 -23.46 8.94
C VAL A 286 -7.24 -24.15 8.31
N LYS A 287 -6.21 -23.43 7.81
CA LYS A 287 -4.96 -24.06 7.34
C LYS A 287 -4.17 -24.77 8.45
N LYS A 288 -4.25 -24.34 9.72
CA LYS A 288 -3.65 -25.08 10.84
C LYS A 288 -4.40 -26.37 11.17
N ASN A 289 -5.71 -26.39 10.90
CA ASN A 289 -6.61 -27.48 11.27
C ASN A 289 -6.92 -28.45 10.13
N VAL A 290 -6.57 -28.09 8.90
CA VAL A 290 -6.81 -28.90 7.71
C VAL A 290 -5.49 -29.26 7.04
N GLN A 291 -5.21 -30.56 6.94
CA GLN A 291 -4.07 -31.12 6.22
C GLN A 291 -4.56 -31.85 4.97
N LEU A 292 -3.94 -31.56 3.83
CA LEU A 292 -4.27 -32.19 2.56
C LEU A 292 -3.08 -33.04 2.07
N TYR A 293 -3.37 -34.29 1.72
CA TYR A 293 -2.41 -35.23 1.16
C TYR A 293 -2.90 -35.77 -0.17
N TYR A 294 -2.02 -35.82 -1.17
CA TYR A 294 -2.30 -36.53 -2.41
C TYR A 294 -1.69 -37.92 -2.34
N ASP A 295 -2.55 -38.94 -2.42
CA ASP A 295 -2.19 -40.35 -2.52
C ASP A 295 -2.10 -40.73 -4.00
N SER A 296 -0.86 -40.88 -4.48
CA SER A 296 -0.59 -41.22 -5.87
C SER A 296 -0.93 -42.67 -6.22
N GLU A 297 -0.92 -43.60 -5.26
CA GLU A 297 -1.22 -45.02 -5.50
C GLU A 297 -2.71 -45.24 -5.75
N HIS A 298 -3.56 -44.55 -5.00
CA HIS A 298 -5.01 -44.66 -5.10
C HIS A 298 -5.66 -43.54 -5.91
N GLU A 299 -4.85 -42.65 -6.50
CA GLU A 299 -5.29 -41.43 -7.20
C GLU A 299 -6.34 -40.65 -6.42
N SER A 300 -6.12 -40.39 -5.14
CA SER A 300 -7.09 -39.73 -4.27
C SER A 300 -6.45 -38.63 -3.43
N ILE A 301 -7.25 -37.64 -3.04
CA ILE A 301 -6.89 -36.66 -2.03
C ILE A 301 -7.46 -37.13 -0.70
N THR A 302 -6.64 -37.11 0.35
CA THR A 302 -7.08 -37.26 1.73
C THR A 302 -7.01 -35.91 2.42
N ILE A 303 -8.10 -35.54 3.09
CA ILE A 303 -8.24 -34.30 3.83
C ILE A 303 -8.45 -34.67 5.30
N LEU A 304 -7.52 -34.26 6.16
CA LEU A 304 -7.66 -34.37 7.61
C LEU A 304 -8.10 -33.01 8.13
N SER A 305 -9.26 -32.94 8.77
CA SER A 305 -9.80 -31.71 9.34
C SER A 305 -10.23 -31.94 10.78
N SER A 306 -10.04 -30.96 11.67
CA SER A 306 -10.64 -30.98 13.01
C SER A 306 -12.08 -30.44 13.04
N GLU A 307 -12.59 -29.98 11.89
CA GLU A 307 -13.93 -29.42 11.68
C GLU A 307 -14.63 -30.16 10.52
N ASP A 308 -15.95 -30.26 10.55
CA ASP A 308 -16.72 -30.94 9.50
C ASP A 308 -16.60 -30.21 8.15
N ILE A 309 -16.30 -30.95 7.08
CA ILE A 309 -16.14 -30.40 5.74
C ILE A 309 -17.50 -30.40 5.03
N ASP A 310 -17.98 -29.22 4.65
CA ASP A 310 -19.27 -29.07 3.94
C ASP A 310 -19.17 -29.58 2.50
N ASN A 311 -18.16 -29.09 1.76
CA ASN A 311 -17.87 -29.54 0.41
C ASN A 311 -16.41 -29.32 -0.01
N VAL A 312 -16.01 -30.13 -1.00
CA VAL A 312 -14.71 -30.04 -1.66
C VAL A 312 -14.91 -29.83 -3.15
N GLU A 313 -14.35 -28.75 -3.67
CA GLU A 313 -14.36 -28.42 -5.09
C GLU A 313 -12.96 -28.62 -5.70
N ILE A 314 -12.88 -29.22 -6.88
CA ILE A 314 -11.62 -29.38 -7.63
C ILE A 314 -11.72 -28.57 -8.91
N TYR A 315 -10.67 -27.78 -9.15
CA TYR A 315 -10.53 -26.94 -10.33
C TYR A 315 -9.27 -27.28 -11.10
N GLN A 316 -9.33 -27.15 -12.43
CA GLN A 316 -8.12 -27.01 -13.23
C GLN A 316 -7.40 -25.70 -12.88
N ILE A 317 -6.10 -25.62 -13.18
CA ILE A 317 -5.32 -24.38 -13.00
C ILE A 317 -5.87 -23.17 -13.80
N THR A 318 -6.68 -23.45 -14.84
CA THR A 318 -7.39 -22.45 -15.64
C THR A 318 -8.61 -21.85 -14.92
N GLY A 319 -8.98 -22.38 -13.75
CA GLY A 319 -10.16 -21.96 -12.97
C GLY A 319 -11.45 -22.70 -13.31
N GLN A 320 -11.43 -23.68 -14.22
CA GLN A 320 -12.60 -24.50 -14.53
C GLN A 320 -12.87 -25.51 -13.42
N LYS A 321 -14.07 -25.48 -12.81
CA LYS A 321 -14.51 -26.52 -11.86
C LYS A 321 -14.73 -27.83 -12.61
N ILE A 322 -14.14 -28.91 -12.10
CA ILE A 322 -14.21 -30.24 -12.72
C ILE A 322 -14.84 -31.29 -11.81
N LYS A 323 -14.86 -31.05 -10.50
CA LYS A 323 -15.48 -31.95 -9.53
C LYS A 323 -15.94 -31.18 -8.31
N GLU A 324 -16.99 -31.66 -7.69
CA GLU A 324 -17.52 -31.17 -6.43
C GLU A 324 -18.08 -32.34 -5.63
N VAL A 325 -17.79 -32.39 -4.32
CA VAL A 325 -18.14 -33.49 -3.42
C VAL A 325 -18.74 -32.91 -2.14
N TYR A 326 -19.81 -33.52 -1.63
CA TYR A 326 -20.53 -33.15 -0.43
C TYR A 326 -20.66 -34.34 0.54
N GLY A 327 -20.90 -34.07 1.82
CA GLY A 327 -21.26 -35.09 2.83
C GLY A 327 -20.11 -36.02 3.22
N GLU A 328 -20.41 -37.28 3.57
CA GLU A 328 -19.46 -38.27 4.14
C GLU A 328 -18.23 -38.63 3.26
N ASN A 329 -18.14 -38.08 2.04
CA ASN A 329 -17.06 -38.37 1.10
C ASN A 329 -16.06 -37.20 0.95
N THR A 330 -16.17 -36.16 1.77
CA THR A 330 -15.29 -34.99 1.71
C THR A 330 -13.88 -35.26 2.25
N ASP A 331 -13.71 -36.22 3.16
CA ASP A 331 -12.41 -36.60 3.72
C ASP A 331 -11.50 -37.35 2.73
N ARG A 332 -12.10 -38.00 1.72
CA ARG A 332 -11.36 -38.72 0.67
C ARG A 332 -11.99 -38.52 -0.69
N VAL A 333 -11.34 -37.70 -1.52
CA VAL A 333 -11.83 -37.35 -2.86
C VAL A 333 -11.02 -38.06 -3.93
N SER A 334 -11.64 -39.00 -4.65
CA SER A 334 -11.02 -39.66 -5.81
C SER A 334 -10.76 -38.67 -6.96
N LEU A 335 -9.58 -38.76 -7.56
CA LEU A 335 -9.16 -38.07 -8.79
C LEU A 335 -9.06 -39.02 -9.98
N SER A 336 -9.55 -40.25 -9.84
CA SER A 336 -9.51 -41.25 -10.90
C SER A 336 -10.23 -40.75 -12.16
N GLY A 337 -9.60 -40.94 -13.30
CA GLY A 337 -10.10 -40.44 -14.59
C GLY A 337 -9.73 -38.99 -14.93
N LEU A 338 -9.09 -38.25 -14.02
CA LEU A 338 -8.50 -36.95 -14.34
C LEU A 338 -7.12 -37.12 -14.99
N ASN A 339 -6.79 -36.26 -15.94
CA ASN A 339 -5.47 -36.24 -16.59
C ASN A 339 -4.36 -35.90 -15.59
N LYS A 340 -3.11 -36.23 -15.94
CA LYS A 340 -1.95 -35.74 -15.18
C LYS A 340 -1.87 -34.22 -15.29
N GLY A 341 -1.57 -33.55 -14.19
CA GLY A 341 -1.56 -32.09 -14.18
C GLY A 341 -1.73 -31.47 -12.79
N ILE A 342 -1.85 -30.13 -12.80
CA ILE A 342 -2.00 -29.32 -11.61
C ILE A 342 -3.49 -29.02 -11.39
N TYR A 343 -3.93 -29.21 -10.16
CA TYR A 343 -5.30 -28.93 -9.73
C TYR A 343 -5.30 -28.03 -8.50
N LEU A 344 -6.33 -27.19 -8.38
CA LEU A 344 -6.64 -26.43 -7.18
C LEU A 344 -7.78 -27.14 -6.45
N VAL A 345 -7.57 -27.41 -5.17
CA VAL A 345 -8.54 -28.06 -4.29
C VAL A 345 -9.04 -27.00 -3.33
N LYS A 346 -10.33 -26.68 -3.41
CA LYS A 346 -10.99 -25.75 -2.52
C LYS A 346 -11.83 -26.54 -1.52
N ILE A 347 -11.51 -26.40 -0.24
CA ILE A 347 -12.18 -27.09 0.87
C ILE A 347 -13.00 -26.05 1.61
N ILE A 348 -14.29 -26.30 1.81
CA ILE A 348 -15.24 -25.35 2.38
C ILE A 348 -15.74 -25.92 3.72
N ILE A 349 -15.72 -25.07 4.76
CA ILE A 349 -16.07 -25.39 6.14
C ILE A 349 -16.87 -24.22 6.71
N GLY A 350 -18.18 -24.40 6.91
CA GLY A 350 -19.14 -23.34 7.18
C GLY A 350 -19.10 -22.24 6.12
N ASN A 351 -18.94 -21.00 6.58
CA ASN A 351 -18.80 -19.83 5.69
C ASN A 351 -17.34 -19.56 5.25
N LYS A 352 -16.44 -20.53 5.44
CA LYS A 352 -14.99 -20.39 5.23
C LYS A 352 -14.53 -21.32 4.12
N TYR A 353 -13.38 -21.00 3.50
CA TYR A 353 -12.72 -21.93 2.59
C TYR A 353 -11.20 -21.81 2.60
N ILE A 354 -10.52 -22.89 2.24
CA ILE A 354 -9.09 -22.93 1.92
C ILE A 354 -8.90 -23.40 0.48
N VAL A 355 -7.80 -22.98 -0.15
CA VAL A 355 -7.41 -23.44 -1.49
C VAL A 355 -5.99 -23.96 -1.43
N GLU A 356 -5.81 -25.22 -1.79
CA GLU A 356 -4.51 -25.89 -1.86
C GLU A 356 -4.21 -26.38 -3.27
N LYS A 357 -2.93 -26.35 -3.64
CA LYS A 357 -2.47 -26.81 -4.96
C LYS A 357 -1.97 -28.24 -4.85
N ILE A 358 -2.44 -29.10 -5.76
CA ILE A 358 -1.94 -30.47 -5.89
C ILE A 358 -1.39 -30.74 -7.28
N MET A 359 -0.55 -31.77 -7.37
CA MET A 359 0.00 -32.27 -8.63
C MET A 359 -0.32 -33.75 -8.76
N LYS A 360 -1.12 -34.10 -9.77
CA LYS A 360 -1.41 -35.49 -10.16
C LYS A 360 -0.32 -35.96 -11.12
N ASN A 361 0.52 -36.88 -10.66
CA ASN A 361 1.72 -37.36 -11.37
C ASN A 361 1.49 -38.58 -12.26
#